data_AF-A0A7J9S061-F1
#
_entry.id   AF-A0A7J9S061-F1
#
_cell.length_a   1.000
_cell.length_b   1.000
_cell.length_c   1.000
_cell.angle_alpha   90.00
_cell.angle_beta   90.00
_cell.angle_gamma   90.00
#
_symmetry.space_group_name_H-M   'P 1'
#
loop_
_entity.id
_entity.type
_entity.pdbx_description
1 polymer ?
#
loop_
_entity_poly.entity_id
_entity_poly.type
_entity_poly.pdbx_seq_one_letter_code
_entity_poly.pdbx_strand_id
1 'polypeptide(L)'
;MKLVVKPRNIDETDSYVYRARTTKLKIGSSKSIITPIRAISNSELNAKQQIPTIKPLEPEIGGLIFKLTTSSFRNIDSFINTNEGYKKILRSVNTKLLQMQHYFLNYVVLQPTIGAIQWLKDTKSVDAFIRMQLALQITDLDFVSLDVITIPWLNLSSKEFIETHKMCLKYSADKEIMPILDPSCDEEKFLEILRYLDTYDETGDLNILGILYKPVKSYRANYDRLWKIFHEKNVCIVLMDVERTIMQSKNVSGLHHSEFVVGDVLSLFVSPSRPVDKKEKTETGTEKQEPPIENKLKFFSKNDLNIITLNKLKKNNKLWIDEIIESVGNKSIENALLNYNEAETDKKKREILNYITKVHEFKNSCDEFVNSQKYINQGDSLSYIQEKKTLGDLFSQTSLKKFF
;
A
#
# COMPACT_ATOMS: atom_id res chain seq x y z
N MET A 1 -19.55 6.71 -11.09
CA MET A 1 -19.41 5.24 -10.96
C MET A 1 -19.77 4.91 -9.52
N LYS A 2 -20.61 3.90 -9.24
CA LYS A 2 -20.92 3.51 -7.85
C LYS A 2 -20.09 2.29 -7.46
N LEU A 3 -19.31 2.40 -6.40
CA LEU A 3 -18.64 1.28 -5.74
C LEU A 3 -19.65 0.65 -4.78
N VAL A 4 -19.78 -0.67 -4.82
CA VAL A 4 -20.60 -1.40 -3.86
C VAL A 4 -19.73 -2.46 -3.21
N VAL A 5 -19.67 -2.41 -1.89
CA VAL A 5 -18.86 -3.33 -1.09
C VAL A 5 -19.79 -4.28 -0.35
N LYS A 6 -19.42 -5.57 -0.33
CA LYS A 6 -20.16 -6.59 0.42
C LYS A 6 -19.18 -7.57 1.05
N PRO A 7 -19.17 -7.72 2.39
CA PRO A 7 -18.49 -8.83 3.04
C PRO A 7 -18.98 -10.17 2.46
N ARG A 8 -18.06 -11.09 2.19
CA ARG A 8 -18.39 -12.44 1.69
C ARG A 8 -18.22 -13.49 2.78
N ASN A 9 -17.08 -13.45 3.47
CA ASN A 9 -16.82 -14.32 4.60
C ASN A 9 -16.00 -13.58 5.65
N ILE A 10 -16.25 -13.91 6.91
CA ILE A 10 -15.43 -13.51 8.04
C ILE A 10 -15.01 -14.81 8.71
N ASP A 11 -13.70 -15.01 8.85
CA ASP A 11 -13.17 -16.17 9.52
C ASP A 11 -13.35 -16.00 11.03
N GLU A 12 -14.34 -16.71 11.58
CA GLU A 12 -14.73 -16.66 12.99
C GLU A 12 -13.69 -17.31 13.94
N THR A 13 -12.56 -17.80 13.43
CA THR A 13 -11.53 -18.42 14.27
C THR A 13 -10.94 -17.39 15.24
N ASP A 14 -11.21 -17.57 16.54
CA ASP A 14 -10.77 -16.69 17.64
C ASP A 14 -9.24 -16.69 17.91
N SER A 15 -8.43 -17.23 16.99
CA SER A 15 -6.97 -17.35 17.15
C SER A 15 -6.17 -16.10 16.79
N TYR A 16 -6.81 -15.05 16.29
CA TYR A 16 -6.14 -13.84 15.77
C TYR A 16 -6.45 -12.60 16.61
N VAL A 17 -5.59 -11.58 16.51
CA VAL A 17 -5.92 -10.25 17.05
C VAL A 17 -7.18 -9.70 16.36
N TYR A 18 -7.32 -10.00 15.06
CA TYR A 18 -8.43 -9.57 14.21
C TYR A 18 -8.81 -10.71 13.25
N ARG A 19 -10.10 -10.94 13.07
CA ARG A 19 -10.62 -11.98 12.16
C ARG A 19 -10.27 -11.62 10.72
N ALA A 20 -9.80 -12.58 9.93
CA ALA A 20 -9.59 -12.33 8.51
C ALA A 20 -10.95 -12.25 7.81
N ARG A 21 -11.09 -11.40 6.79
CA ARG A 21 -12.31 -11.36 5.99
C ARG A 21 -12.02 -11.26 4.51
N THR A 22 -12.97 -11.74 3.71
CA THR A 22 -13.01 -11.52 2.27
C THR A 22 -14.17 -10.61 1.95
N THR A 23 -13.93 -9.62 1.09
CA THR A 23 -14.92 -8.64 0.68
C THR A 23 -15.01 -8.63 -0.84
N LYS A 24 -16.22 -8.45 -1.37
CA LYS A 24 -16.46 -8.26 -2.81
C LYS A 24 -16.67 -6.78 -3.10
N LEU A 25 -15.79 -6.20 -3.91
CA LEU A 25 -15.94 -4.85 -4.44
C LEU A 25 -16.57 -4.95 -5.82
N LYS A 26 -17.75 -4.38 -6.03
CA LYS A 26 -18.37 -4.25 -7.36
C LYS A 26 -18.16 -2.83 -7.87
N ILE A 27 -17.65 -2.74 -9.10
CA ILE A 27 -17.29 -1.49 -9.76
C ILE A 27 -18.15 -1.36 -11.02
N GLY A 28 -19.14 -0.47 -10.96
CA GLY A 28 -20.15 -0.37 -12.01
C GLY A 28 -20.97 -1.66 -12.16
N SER A 29 -21.35 -2.01 -13.38
CA SER A 29 -22.25 -3.15 -13.65
C SER A 29 -21.55 -4.49 -13.88
N SER A 30 -20.28 -4.52 -14.29
CA SER A 30 -19.62 -5.72 -14.82
C SER A 30 -18.36 -6.16 -14.10
N LYS A 31 -17.68 -5.28 -13.37
CA LYS A 31 -16.39 -5.59 -12.76
C LYS A 31 -16.54 -5.91 -11.28
N SER A 32 -15.83 -6.92 -10.81
CA SER A 32 -15.76 -7.20 -9.38
C SER A 32 -14.42 -7.75 -8.93
N ILE A 33 -13.96 -7.28 -7.78
CA ILE A 33 -12.68 -7.62 -7.15
C ILE A 33 -12.99 -8.36 -5.84
N ILE A 34 -12.18 -9.36 -5.50
CA ILE A 34 -12.25 -10.08 -4.23
C ILE A 34 -11.01 -9.73 -3.40
N THR A 35 -11.21 -9.40 -2.13
CA THR A 35 -10.16 -9.05 -1.15
C THR A 35 -9.93 -10.20 -0.15
N PRO A 36 -8.79 -10.26 0.57
CA PRO A 36 -7.68 -9.31 0.59
C PRO A 36 -6.89 -9.29 -0.73
N ILE A 37 -6.43 -8.13 -1.19
CA ILE A 37 -5.67 -8.00 -2.45
C ILE A 37 -4.58 -6.92 -2.35
N ARG A 38 -3.50 -7.10 -3.11
CA ARG A 38 -2.44 -6.09 -3.28
C ARG A 38 -2.79 -5.11 -4.39
N ALA A 39 -2.75 -3.81 -4.09
CA ALA A 39 -2.74 -2.78 -5.12
C ALA A 39 -1.34 -2.65 -5.72
N ILE A 40 -1.25 -2.44 -7.04
CA ILE A 40 0.03 -2.15 -7.67
C ILE A 40 0.47 -0.72 -7.36
N SER A 41 1.74 -0.57 -7.07
CA SER A 41 2.40 0.72 -6.92
C SER A 41 3.05 1.16 -8.23
N ASN A 42 3.25 2.47 -8.37
CA ASN A 42 4.05 3.03 -9.45
C ASN A 42 5.49 2.44 -9.51
N SER A 43 6.04 1.99 -8.38
CA SER A 43 7.41 1.45 -8.36
C SER A 43 7.53 0.09 -9.08
N GLU A 44 6.48 -0.73 -9.05
CA GLU A 44 6.42 -2.03 -9.74
C GLU A 44 6.04 -1.85 -11.21
N LEU A 45 5.16 -0.91 -11.52
CA LEU A 45 4.85 -0.51 -12.90
C LEU A 45 6.10 -0.06 -13.66
N ASN A 46 6.88 0.83 -13.06
CA ASN A 46 8.13 1.28 -13.69
C ASN A 46 9.11 0.11 -13.82
N ALA A 47 9.23 -0.74 -12.78
CA ALA A 47 10.08 -1.92 -12.86
C ALA A 47 9.70 -2.83 -14.02
N LYS A 48 8.39 -3.02 -14.25
CA LYS A 48 7.91 -3.83 -15.35
C LYS A 48 8.27 -3.27 -16.73
N GLN A 49 8.23 -1.95 -16.90
CA GLN A 49 8.60 -1.29 -18.16
C GLN A 49 10.09 -1.41 -18.49
N GLN A 50 10.94 -1.64 -17.49
CA GLN A 50 12.40 -1.70 -17.64
C GLN A 50 12.94 -3.12 -17.84
N ILE A 51 12.12 -4.16 -17.74
CA ILE A 51 12.53 -5.53 -18.04
C ILE A 51 12.21 -5.91 -19.49
N PRO A 52 12.96 -6.81 -20.16
CA PRO A 52 12.87 -7.05 -21.61
C PRO A 52 11.62 -7.86 -22.07
N THR A 53 10.39 -7.41 -21.76
CA THR A 53 9.14 -8.15 -22.05
C THR A 53 7.93 -7.31 -22.38
N ILE A 54 7.02 -7.93 -23.14
CA ILE A 54 5.75 -7.32 -23.60
C ILE A 54 4.59 -7.54 -22.62
N LYS A 55 4.48 -8.69 -21.93
CA LYS A 55 3.29 -9.00 -21.10
C LYS A 55 3.07 -7.93 -20.02
N PRO A 56 1.90 -7.31 -19.89
CA PRO A 56 1.63 -6.33 -18.84
C PRO A 56 1.54 -7.00 -17.45
N LEU A 57 1.66 -6.19 -16.40
CA LEU A 57 1.11 -6.57 -15.10
C LEU A 57 -0.39 -6.28 -15.16
N GLU A 58 -1.22 -7.25 -14.75
CA GLU A 58 -2.69 -7.15 -14.79
C GLU A 58 -3.30 -7.12 -13.37
N PRO A 59 -2.93 -6.17 -12.50
CA PRO A 59 -3.63 -5.96 -11.25
C PRO A 59 -5.02 -5.39 -11.46
N GLU A 60 -5.90 -5.64 -10.50
CA GLU A 60 -7.24 -5.07 -10.50
C GLU A 60 -7.27 -3.63 -9.96
N ILE A 61 -6.31 -3.26 -9.09
CA ILE A 61 -6.26 -1.97 -8.39
C ILE A 61 -4.92 -1.26 -8.58
N GLY A 62 -4.95 -0.01 -9.03
CA GLY A 62 -3.81 0.91 -9.06
C GLY A 62 -3.82 1.90 -7.90
N GLY A 63 -2.77 1.88 -7.07
CA GLY A 63 -2.60 2.82 -5.97
C GLY A 63 -1.45 3.79 -6.22
N LEU A 64 -1.75 5.08 -6.33
CA LEU A 64 -0.72 6.13 -6.41
C LEU A 64 -0.65 6.94 -5.11
N ILE A 65 0.36 6.64 -4.29
CA ILE A 65 0.64 7.40 -3.06
C ILE A 65 1.75 8.42 -3.34
N PHE A 66 1.41 9.69 -3.34
CA PHE A 66 2.32 10.81 -3.57
C PHE A 66 2.57 11.58 -2.28
N LYS A 67 3.75 11.37 -1.69
CA LYS A 67 4.16 12.09 -0.48
C LYS A 67 4.58 13.52 -0.79
N LEU A 68 3.84 14.50 -0.28
CA LEU A 68 4.20 15.91 -0.34
C LEU A 68 5.11 16.25 0.84
N THR A 69 6.20 16.98 0.56
CA THR A 69 7.28 17.28 1.51
C THR A 69 7.47 18.79 1.62
N THR A 70 8.38 19.24 2.48
CA THR A 70 8.87 20.62 2.49
C THR A 70 10.02 20.86 1.50
N SER A 71 10.44 19.83 0.75
CA SER A 71 11.59 19.88 -0.16
C SER A 71 11.20 19.97 -1.65
N SER A 72 12.12 20.45 -2.48
CA SER A 72 11.87 21.07 -3.81
C SER A 72 11.07 20.26 -4.85
N PHE A 73 11.16 18.92 -4.89
CA PHE A 73 10.48 18.17 -5.97
C PHE A 73 8.97 18.00 -5.72
N ARG A 74 8.55 17.90 -4.46
CA ARG A 74 7.16 17.66 -4.04
C ARG A 74 6.78 18.64 -2.93
N ASN A 75 7.17 19.90 -3.09
CA ASN A 75 7.03 20.91 -2.05
C ASN A 75 5.55 21.29 -1.88
N ILE A 76 5.01 21.18 -0.66
CA ILE A 76 3.60 21.45 -0.35
C ILE A 76 3.24 22.93 -0.53
N ASP A 77 4.13 23.85 -0.15
CA ASP A 77 3.94 25.29 -0.30
C ASP A 77 3.82 25.68 -1.78
N SER A 78 4.75 25.22 -2.61
CA SER A 78 4.71 25.41 -4.06
C SER A 78 3.47 24.78 -4.70
N PHE A 79 3.00 23.62 -4.21
CA PHE A 79 1.76 23.01 -4.70
C PHE A 79 0.53 23.90 -4.46
N ILE A 80 0.47 24.58 -3.32
CA ILE A 80 -0.65 25.43 -2.92
C ILE A 80 -0.56 26.82 -3.54
N ASN A 81 0.64 27.41 -3.55
CA ASN A 81 0.84 28.83 -3.82
C ASN A 81 1.36 29.13 -5.22
N THR A 82 1.74 28.12 -6.02
CA THR A 82 2.30 28.34 -7.36
C THR A 82 1.65 27.46 -8.42
N ASN A 83 1.29 28.08 -9.55
CA ASN A 83 0.77 27.36 -10.71
C ASN A 83 1.77 26.33 -11.25
N GLU A 84 3.07 26.64 -11.20
CA GLU A 84 4.12 25.72 -11.64
C GLU A 84 4.21 24.48 -10.74
N GLY A 85 4.22 24.67 -9.42
CA GLY A 85 4.21 23.58 -8.45
C GLY A 85 3.00 22.66 -8.62
N TYR A 86 1.81 23.25 -8.73
CA TYR A 86 0.58 22.51 -9.03
C TYR A 86 0.67 21.71 -10.34
N LYS A 87 1.02 22.37 -11.45
CA LYS A 87 1.14 21.72 -12.77
C LYS A 87 2.17 20.60 -12.79
N LYS A 88 3.26 20.73 -12.02
CA LYS A 88 4.29 19.69 -11.89
C LYS A 88 3.75 18.44 -11.23
N ILE A 89 3.00 18.59 -10.13
CA ILE A 89 2.33 17.46 -9.46
C ILE A 89 1.27 16.85 -10.36
N LEU A 90 0.41 17.67 -10.98
CA LEU A 90 -0.61 17.23 -11.93
C LEU A 90 -0.01 16.40 -13.08
N ARG A 91 1.03 16.90 -13.76
CA ARG A 91 1.73 16.15 -14.81
C ARG A 91 2.26 14.81 -14.29
N SER A 92 2.91 14.83 -13.13
CA SER A 92 3.45 13.60 -12.54
C SER A 92 2.36 12.59 -12.21
N VAL A 93 1.21 13.03 -11.70
CA VAL A 93 0.07 12.15 -11.40
C VAL A 93 -0.55 11.63 -12.69
N ASN A 94 -0.84 12.51 -13.64
CA ASN A 94 -1.47 12.17 -14.92
C ASN A 94 -0.64 11.12 -15.69
N THR A 95 0.67 11.31 -15.82
CA THR A 95 1.55 10.31 -16.47
C THR A 95 1.44 8.94 -15.81
N LYS A 96 1.26 8.87 -14.49
CA LYS A 96 1.11 7.58 -13.78
C LYS A 96 -0.27 6.98 -13.95
N LEU A 97 -1.32 7.79 -13.92
CA LEU A 97 -2.67 7.30 -14.14
C LEU A 97 -2.87 6.78 -15.57
N LEU A 98 -2.27 7.40 -16.59
CA LEU A 98 -2.27 6.87 -17.95
C LEU A 98 -1.65 5.47 -18.05
N GLN A 99 -0.64 5.18 -17.21
CA GLN A 99 -0.06 3.83 -17.11
C GLN A 99 -0.98 2.83 -16.38
N MET A 100 -1.94 3.33 -15.60
CA MET A 100 -2.88 2.57 -14.76
C MET A 100 -4.31 2.52 -15.33
N GLN A 101 -4.57 3.13 -16.49
CA GLN A 101 -5.91 3.32 -17.06
C GLN A 101 -6.73 2.05 -17.31
N HIS A 102 -6.08 0.88 -17.34
CA HIS A 102 -6.71 -0.41 -17.58
C HIS A 102 -7.17 -1.12 -16.31
N TYR A 103 -6.79 -0.61 -15.13
CA TYR A 103 -7.19 -1.17 -13.85
C TYR A 103 -8.65 -0.88 -13.55
N PHE A 104 -9.26 -1.74 -12.74
CA PHE A 104 -10.68 -1.65 -12.45
C PHE A 104 -10.98 -0.52 -11.46
N LEU A 105 -10.05 -0.27 -10.54
CA LEU A 105 -10.11 0.82 -9.58
C LEU A 105 -8.77 1.53 -9.51
N ASN A 106 -8.79 2.86 -9.55
CA ASN A 106 -7.62 3.69 -9.32
C ASN A 106 -7.90 4.70 -8.21
N TYR A 107 -6.91 4.92 -7.35
CA TYR A 107 -6.94 6.04 -6.41
C TYR A 107 -5.60 6.76 -6.37
N VAL A 108 -5.68 8.06 -6.13
CA VAL A 108 -4.52 8.94 -5.95
C VAL A 108 -4.57 9.53 -4.57
N VAL A 109 -3.48 9.43 -3.83
CA VAL A 109 -3.36 10.04 -2.51
C VAL A 109 -2.22 11.03 -2.51
N LEU A 110 -2.55 12.31 -2.37
CA LEU A 110 -1.60 13.37 -2.07
C LEU A 110 -1.49 13.52 -0.56
N GLN A 111 -0.61 12.73 0.08
CA GLN A 111 -0.47 12.72 1.53
C GLN A 111 0.74 13.57 1.95
N PRO A 112 0.56 14.68 2.67
CA PRO A 112 1.67 15.41 3.28
C PRO A 112 2.44 14.53 4.28
N THR A 113 3.77 14.66 4.30
CA THR A 113 4.61 14.09 5.36
C THR A 113 4.39 14.85 6.67
N ILE A 114 4.80 14.26 7.81
CA ILE A 114 4.66 14.91 9.13
C ILE A 114 5.23 16.34 9.14
N GLY A 115 6.43 16.54 8.58
CA GLY A 115 7.04 17.87 8.46
C GLY A 115 6.30 18.82 7.52
N ALA A 116 5.60 18.31 6.50
CA ALA A 116 4.77 19.12 5.61
C ALA A 116 3.39 19.45 6.21
N ILE A 117 2.80 18.54 7.01
CA ILE A 117 1.56 18.81 7.77
C ILE A 117 1.78 20.01 8.70
N GLN A 118 2.95 20.10 9.35
CA GLN A 118 3.32 21.23 10.21
C GLN A 118 3.37 22.59 9.48
N TRP A 119 3.37 22.60 8.15
CA TRP A 119 3.28 23.83 7.36
C TRP A 119 1.83 24.30 7.20
N LEU A 120 0.85 23.39 7.26
CA LEU A 120 -0.59 23.68 7.23
C LEU A 120 -1.09 24.11 8.61
N LYS A 121 -0.58 25.25 9.11
CA LYS A 121 -0.77 25.70 10.51
C LYS A 121 -2.11 26.36 10.80
N ASP A 122 -2.80 26.82 9.75
CA ASP A 122 -4.02 27.60 9.87
C ASP A 122 -5.10 27.09 8.89
N THR A 123 -6.35 27.43 9.20
CA THR A 123 -7.53 27.03 8.41
C THR A 123 -7.42 27.45 6.95
N LYS A 124 -6.83 28.61 6.65
CA LYS A 124 -6.71 29.11 5.26
C LYS A 124 -5.76 28.23 4.44
N SER A 125 -4.65 27.81 5.03
CA SER A 125 -3.67 26.92 4.42
C SER A 125 -4.24 25.51 4.22
N VAL A 126 -4.99 25.00 5.20
CA VAL A 126 -5.72 23.72 5.10
C VAL A 126 -6.76 23.78 3.98
N ASP A 127 -7.61 24.81 3.96
CA ASP A 127 -8.63 25.00 2.93
C ASP A 127 -8.02 25.13 1.54
N ALA A 128 -6.93 25.89 1.41
CA ALA A 128 -6.22 26.03 0.15
C ALA A 128 -5.67 24.69 -0.34
N PHE A 129 -5.08 23.89 0.57
CA PHE A 129 -4.59 22.56 0.24
C PHE A 129 -5.70 21.62 -0.21
N ILE A 130 -6.81 21.53 0.54
CA ILE A 130 -7.95 20.68 0.20
C ILE A 130 -8.56 21.11 -1.15
N ARG A 131 -8.76 22.42 -1.38
CA ARG A 131 -9.26 22.92 -2.67
C ARG A 131 -8.36 22.53 -3.83
N MET A 132 -7.04 22.68 -3.70
CA MET A 132 -6.10 22.31 -4.76
C MET A 132 -6.09 20.80 -5.01
N GLN A 133 -6.19 19.99 -3.96
CA GLN A 133 -6.29 18.53 -4.10
C GLN A 133 -7.61 18.11 -4.78
N LEU A 134 -8.73 18.72 -4.42
CA LEU A 134 -10.02 18.45 -5.06
C LEU A 134 -10.02 18.91 -6.52
N ALA A 135 -9.50 20.10 -6.82
CA ALA A 135 -9.35 20.59 -8.19
C ALA A 135 -8.51 19.61 -9.04
N LEU A 136 -7.42 19.08 -8.48
CA LEU A 136 -6.58 18.10 -9.16
C LEU A 136 -7.34 16.80 -9.43
N GLN A 137 -8.04 16.25 -8.44
CA GLN A 137 -8.69 14.94 -8.57
C GLN A 137 -10.02 14.97 -9.33
N ILE A 138 -10.76 16.08 -9.27
CA ILE A 138 -12.10 16.21 -9.85
C ILE A 138 -12.06 16.93 -11.19
N THR A 139 -11.37 18.07 -11.28
CA THR A 139 -11.43 18.93 -12.47
C THR A 139 -10.34 18.57 -13.47
N ASP A 140 -9.09 18.50 -13.02
CA ASP A 140 -7.94 18.46 -13.94
C ASP A 140 -7.52 17.04 -14.34
N LEU A 141 -8.01 16.01 -13.63
CA LEU A 141 -7.80 14.59 -13.94
C LEU A 141 -9.05 13.89 -14.49
N ASP A 142 -10.14 14.63 -14.78
CA ASP A 142 -11.41 14.01 -15.19
C ASP A 142 -11.28 13.16 -16.46
N PHE A 143 -10.38 13.52 -17.39
CA PHE A 143 -10.07 12.75 -18.59
C PHE A 143 -9.46 11.35 -18.32
N VAL A 144 -8.93 11.12 -17.12
CA VAL A 144 -8.40 9.81 -16.69
C VAL A 144 -9.35 9.10 -15.72
N SER A 145 -10.56 9.66 -15.53
CA SER A 145 -11.64 9.17 -14.66
C SER A 145 -11.14 8.58 -13.34
N LEU A 146 -10.80 9.44 -12.37
CA LEU A 146 -10.68 8.97 -11.01
C LEU A 146 -12.05 8.56 -10.47
N ASP A 147 -12.12 7.31 -10.03
CA ASP A 147 -13.31 6.72 -9.42
C ASP A 147 -13.42 7.06 -7.93
N VAL A 148 -12.26 7.29 -7.30
CA VAL A 148 -12.12 7.55 -5.87
C VAL A 148 -11.41 8.89 -5.66
N ILE A 149 -12.07 9.79 -4.93
CA ILE A 149 -11.52 11.06 -4.48
C ILE A 149 -11.04 10.89 -3.04
N THR A 150 -9.76 11.12 -2.81
CA THR A 150 -9.17 10.90 -1.49
C THR A 150 -9.14 12.18 -0.68
N ILE A 151 -9.38 12.07 0.62
CA ILE A 151 -9.21 13.15 1.60
C ILE A 151 -8.08 12.74 2.52
N PRO A 152 -6.93 13.43 2.49
CA PRO A 152 -5.73 12.97 3.19
C PRO A 152 -5.83 13.25 4.68
N TRP A 153 -5.02 12.54 5.46
CA TRP A 153 -4.91 12.83 6.88
C TRP A 153 -4.08 14.10 7.10
N LEU A 154 -4.70 15.14 7.63
CA LEU A 154 -4.05 16.44 7.91
C LEU A 154 -3.85 16.71 9.40
N ASN A 155 -4.11 15.72 10.26
CA ASN A 155 -4.07 15.86 11.71
C ASN A 155 -4.99 16.95 12.29
N LEU A 156 -6.07 17.31 11.59
CA LEU A 156 -7.10 18.25 12.06
C LEU A 156 -7.82 17.72 13.31
N SER A 157 -8.44 18.58 14.11
CA SER A 157 -9.36 18.11 15.17
C SER A 157 -10.53 17.31 14.58
N SER A 158 -11.23 16.51 15.40
CA SER A 158 -12.39 15.73 14.94
C SER A 158 -13.45 16.60 14.26
N LYS A 159 -13.75 17.77 14.84
CA LYS A 159 -14.70 18.74 14.29
C LYS A 159 -14.28 19.25 12.91
N GLU A 160 -13.03 19.69 12.77
CA GLU A 160 -12.50 20.19 11.49
C GLU A 160 -12.42 19.08 10.43
N PHE A 161 -12.09 17.85 10.82
CA PHE A 161 -12.14 16.70 9.92
C PHE A 161 -13.57 16.44 9.42
N ILE A 162 -14.55 16.44 10.33
CA ILE A 162 -15.97 16.25 10.00
C ILE A 162 -16.46 17.34 9.03
N GLU A 163 -16.14 18.60 9.30
CA GLU A 163 -16.50 19.73 8.43
C GLU A 163 -15.86 19.60 7.05
N THR A 164 -14.58 19.23 6.99
CA THR A 164 -13.85 18.97 5.73
C THR A 164 -14.49 17.81 4.96
N HIS A 165 -14.83 16.71 5.63
CA HIS A 165 -15.50 15.56 5.00
C HIS A 165 -16.85 15.94 4.39
N LYS A 166 -17.70 16.65 5.16
CA LYS A 166 -19.01 17.13 4.67
C LYS A 166 -18.89 18.08 3.50
N MET A 167 -17.87 18.95 3.52
CA MET A 167 -17.58 19.83 2.40
C MET A 167 -17.21 19.00 1.15
N CYS A 168 -16.27 18.05 1.26
CA CYS A 168 -15.87 17.21 0.13
C CYS A 168 -17.04 16.41 -0.45
N LEU A 169 -17.91 15.82 0.38
CA LEU A 169 -19.11 15.10 -0.07
C LEU A 169 -20.01 16.00 -0.95
N LYS A 170 -20.19 17.27 -0.59
CA LYS A 170 -20.99 18.22 -1.38
C LYS A 170 -20.37 18.53 -2.75
N TYR A 171 -19.05 18.57 -2.84
CA TYR A 171 -18.33 18.86 -4.09
C TYR A 171 -18.15 17.63 -5.00
N SER A 172 -18.47 16.43 -4.51
CA SER A 172 -18.16 15.16 -5.17
C SER A 172 -19.34 14.19 -5.17
N ALA A 173 -20.56 14.70 -5.33
CA ALA A 173 -21.79 13.92 -5.19
C ALA A 173 -21.85 12.63 -6.07
N ASP A 174 -21.15 12.60 -7.21
CA ASP A 174 -21.14 11.46 -8.15
C ASP A 174 -19.89 10.57 -8.07
N LYS A 175 -19.00 10.83 -7.09
CA LYS A 175 -17.72 10.15 -6.93
C LYS A 175 -17.62 9.48 -5.56
N GLU A 176 -16.87 8.39 -5.48
CA GLU A 176 -16.61 7.75 -4.19
C GLU A 176 -15.60 8.56 -3.40
N ILE A 177 -15.92 8.90 -2.16
CA ILE A 177 -15.00 9.58 -1.25
C ILE A 177 -14.28 8.55 -0.39
N MET A 178 -12.95 8.60 -0.38
CA MET A 178 -12.11 7.83 0.53
C MET A 178 -11.46 8.77 1.55
N PRO A 179 -12.02 8.94 2.76
CA PRO A 179 -11.31 9.58 3.85
C PRO A 179 -10.10 8.73 4.26
N ILE A 180 -9.00 9.40 4.64
CA ILE A 180 -7.78 8.74 5.09
C ILE A 180 -7.53 9.09 6.55
N LEU A 181 -7.32 8.06 7.37
CA LEU A 181 -7.04 8.19 8.79
C LEU A 181 -5.62 7.72 9.13
N ASP A 182 -5.03 8.30 10.18
CA ASP A 182 -3.77 7.84 10.75
C ASP A 182 -4.02 7.26 12.16
N PRO A 183 -3.80 5.95 12.38
CA PRO A 183 -3.98 5.31 13.68
C PRO A 183 -2.93 5.76 14.72
N SER A 184 -1.94 6.59 14.37
CA SER A 184 -1.04 7.21 15.35
C SER A 184 -1.59 8.47 16.01
N CYS A 185 -2.81 8.91 15.69
CA CYS A 185 -3.45 10.01 16.40
C CYS A 185 -4.00 9.56 17.76
N ASP A 186 -4.43 10.56 18.56
CA ASP A 186 -5.07 10.34 19.85
C ASP A 186 -6.26 9.37 19.73
N GLU A 187 -6.39 8.47 20.71
CA GLU A 187 -7.35 7.37 20.67
C GLU A 187 -8.81 7.86 20.64
N GLU A 188 -9.13 8.87 21.43
CA GLU A 188 -10.48 9.44 21.53
C GLU A 188 -10.85 10.20 20.26
N LYS A 189 -9.91 11.00 19.76
CA LYS A 189 -10.03 11.65 18.45
C LYS A 189 -10.30 10.62 17.34
N PHE A 190 -9.54 9.52 17.32
CA PHE A 190 -9.72 8.47 16.31
C PHE A 190 -11.11 7.84 16.40
N LEU A 191 -11.57 7.49 17.60
CA LEU A 191 -12.89 6.89 17.81
C LEU A 191 -14.03 7.82 17.44
N GLU A 192 -13.94 9.11 17.76
CA GLU A 192 -14.94 10.10 17.39
C GLU A 192 -15.10 10.17 15.87
N ILE A 193 -13.98 10.19 15.14
CA ILE A 193 -13.99 10.18 13.68
C ILE A 193 -14.57 8.87 13.13
N LEU A 194 -14.20 7.71 13.68
CA LEU A 194 -14.75 6.43 13.23
C LEU A 194 -16.26 6.34 13.46
N ARG A 195 -16.77 6.79 14.62
CA ARG A 195 -18.22 6.79 14.92
C ARG A 195 -18.98 7.71 13.97
N TYR A 196 -18.41 8.88 13.66
CA TYR A 196 -18.98 9.76 12.64
C TYR A 196 -19.05 9.06 11.27
N LEU A 197 -17.97 8.40 10.84
CA LEU A 197 -17.92 7.69 9.55
C LEU A 197 -18.87 6.48 9.51
N ASP A 198 -19.06 5.77 10.62
CA ASP A 198 -20.02 4.65 10.73
C ASP A 198 -21.45 5.07 10.38
N THR A 199 -21.86 6.31 10.70
CA THR A 199 -23.19 6.83 10.33
C THR A 199 -23.43 6.91 8.81
N TYR A 200 -22.38 6.87 7.99
CA TYR A 200 -22.46 6.89 6.52
C TYR A 200 -22.40 5.50 5.88
N ASP A 201 -22.06 4.45 6.63
CA ASP A 201 -22.21 3.07 6.13
C ASP A 201 -23.70 2.72 5.97
N GLU A 202 -24.52 3.11 6.95
CA GLU A 202 -25.97 2.88 6.93
C GLU A 202 -26.67 3.59 5.77
N THR A 203 -26.17 4.76 5.36
CA THR A 203 -26.70 5.50 4.19
C THR A 203 -26.09 5.03 2.87
N GLY A 204 -25.03 4.21 2.90
CA GLY A 204 -24.29 3.75 1.73
C GLY A 204 -23.40 4.82 1.09
N ASP A 205 -23.10 5.88 1.83
CA ASP A 205 -22.28 7.03 1.41
C ASP A 205 -20.78 6.84 1.74
N LEU A 206 -20.44 5.81 2.52
CA LEU A 206 -19.07 5.39 2.78
C LEU A 206 -18.88 3.94 2.32
N ASN A 207 -18.20 3.74 1.19
CA ASN A 207 -17.87 2.40 0.67
C ASN A 207 -16.38 2.06 0.84
N ILE A 208 -15.54 3.05 1.11
CA ILE A 208 -14.08 2.86 1.14
C ILE A 208 -13.43 3.78 2.18
N LEU A 209 -12.49 3.25 2.94
CA LEU A 209 -11.77 3.95 4.00
C LEU A 209 -10.26 3.71 3.86
N GLY A 210 -9.47 4.77 3.81
CA GLY A 210 -8.01 4.68 3.77
C GLY A 210 -7.41 4.72 5.18
N ILE A 211 -6.45 3.86 5.47
CA ILE A 211 -5.71 3.83 6.73
C ILE A 211 -4.21 3.91 6.43
N LEU A 212 -3.53 4.92 6.97
CA LEU A 212 -2.07 4.98 6.91
C LEU A 212 -1.49 3.92 7.86
N TYR A 213 -0.84 2.90 7.31
CA TYR A 213 -0.30 1.81 8.12
C TYR A 213 0.69 2.31 9.17
N LYS A 214 0.56 1.77 10.39
CA LYS A 214 1.55 1.84 11.45
C LYS A 214 1.77 0.44 12.03
N PRO A 215 2.94 0.17 12.64
CA PRO A 215 3.16 -1.09 13.33
C PRO A 215 2.07 -1.36 14.38
N VAL A 216 1.30 -2.43 14.18
CA VAL A 216 0.12 -2.78 15.00
C VAL A 216 0.44 -2.84 16.48
N LYS A 217 1.60 -3.39 16.84
CA LYS A 217 2.07 -3.49 18.23
C LYS A 217 2.07 -2.14 18.95
N SER A 218 2.35 -1.05 18.24
CA SER A 218 2.45 0.29 18.82
C SER A 218 1.11 1.05 18.87
N TYR A 219 0.13 0.64 18.08
CA TYR A 219 -1.14 1.39 17.90
C TYR A 219 -2.37 0.46 17.96
N ARG A 220 -2.26 -0.63 18.72
CA ARG A 220 -3.26 -1.70 18.79
C ARG A 220 -4.66 -1.19 19.13
N ALA A 221 -4.78 -0.27 20.09
CA ALA A 221 -6.08 0.24 20.53
C ALA A 221 -6.88 0.88 19.39
N ASN A 222 -6.22 1.64 18.50
CA ASN A 222 -6.88 2.24 17.35
C ASN A 222 -7.24 1.20 16.27
N TYR A 223 -6.39 0.19 16.05
CA TYR A 223 -6.76 -0.94 15.17
C TYR A 223 -7.94 -1.76 15.75
N ASP A 224 -7.99 -1.97 17.06
CA ASP A 224 -9.13 -2.62 17.76
C ASP A 224 -10.42 -1.84 17.58
N ARG A 225 -10.38 -0.50 17.72
CA ARG A 225 -11.55 0.36 17.50
C ARG A 225 -12.02 0.30 16.05
N LEU A 226 -11.09 0.39 15.10
CA LEU A 226 -11.38 0.29 13.66
C LEU A 226 -12.05 -1.05 13.33
N TRP A 227 -11.47 -2.16 13.79
CA TRP A 227 -12.01 -3.49 13.52
C TRP A 227 -13.39 -3.69 14.12
N LYS A 228 -13.58 -3.34 15.39
CA LYS A 228 -14.89 -3.46 16.07
C LYS A 228 -16.01 -2.74 15.31
N ILE A 229 -15.74 -1.58 14.74
CA ILE A 229 -16.74 -0.80 14.01
C ILE A 229 -16.96 -1.37 12.60
N PHE A 230 -15.89 -1.67 11.85
CA PHE A 230 -15.99 -1.88 10.40
C PHE A 230 -15.92 -3.34 9.91
N HIS A 231 -15.63 -4.33 10.77
CA HIS A 231 -15.38 -5.70 10.33
C HIS A 231 -16.55 -6.40 9.60
N GLU A 232 -17.79 -6.09 9.95
CA GLU A 232 -19.00 -6.61 9.27
C GLU A 232 -19.65 -5.61 8.31
N LYS A 233 -19.10 -4.39 8.22
CA LYS A 233 -19.68 -3.27 7.48
C LYS A 233 -19.39 -3.36 5.99
N ASN A 234 -20.19 -2.67 5.18
CA ASN A 234 -20.01 -2.60 3.73
C ASN A 234 -18.97 -1.54 3.35
N VAL A 235 -17.82 -1.56 4.05
CA VAL A 235 -16.73 -0.61 3.86
C VAL A 235 -15.46 -1.39 3.55
N CYS A 236 -14.80 -1.06 2.45
CA CYS A 236 -13.49 -1.59 2.08
C CYS A 236 -12.39 -0.81 2.80
N ILE A 237 -11.53 -1.50 3.55
CA ILE A 237 -10.38 -0.86 4.21
C ILE A 237 -9.15 -0.96 3.32
N VAL A 238 -8.68 0.19 2.84
CA VAL A 238 -7.42 0.32 2.09
C VAL A 238 -6.30 0.66 3.07
N LEU A 239 -5.43 -0.31 3.34
CA LEU A 239 -4.25 -0.11 4.16
C LEU A 239 -3.08 0.36 3.30
N MET A 240 -2.65 1.59 3.56
CA MET A 240 -1.71 2.34 2.75
C MET A 240 -0.33 2.42 3.39
N ASP A 241 0.72 2.57 2.59
CA ASP A 241 2.10 2.64 3.07
C ASP A 241 2.52 1.45 3.94
N VAL A 242 2.02 0.26 3.61
CA VAL A 242 2.39 -0.96 4.30
C VAL A 242 3.89 -1.20 4.09
N GLU A 243 4.60 -1.44 5.18
CA GLU A 243 6.04 -1.73 5.11
C GLU A 243 6.30 -2.98 4.27
N ARG A 244 7.36 -2.95 3.45
CA ARG A 244 7.77 -4.13 2.68
C ARG A 244 8.10 -5.32 3.58
N THR A 245 8.75 -5.05 4.71
CA THR A 245 9.23 -6.06 5.66
C THR A 245 9.08 -5.61 7.10
N ILE A 246 8.59 -6.50 7.96
CA ILE A 246 8.61 -6.32 9.41
C ILE A 246 9.93 -6.88 9.93
N MET A 247 10.91 -5.99 10.15
CA MET A 247 12.29 -6.38 10.47
C MET A 247 12.39 -7.13 11.80
N GLN A 248 11.57 -6.75 12.78
CA GLN A 248 11.52 -7.40 14.11
C GLN A 248 11.07 -8.86 14.04
N SER A 249 10.53 -9.29 12.89
CA SER A 249 9.82 -10.55 12.71
C SER A 249 10.40 -11.34 11.55
N LYS A 250 11.73 -11.54 11.55
CA LYS A 250 12.45 -12.34 10.53
C LYS A 250 12.20 -11.88 9.08
N ASN A 251 11.95 -10.60 8.86
CA ASN A 251 11.63 -10.01 7.54
C ASN A 251 10.35 -10.57 6.90
N VAL A 252 9.33 -10.88 7.70
CA VAL A 252 7.97 -11.17 7.19
C VAL A 252 7.49 -10.04 6.28
N SER A 253 6.82 -10.39 5.19
CA SER A 253 6.17 -9.44 4.29
C SER A 253 5.10 -8.67 5.04
N GLY A 254 5.23 -7.34 5.11
CA GLY A 254 4.24 -6.53 5.82
C GLY A 254 2.85 -6.59 5.17
N LEU A 255 2.79 -6.78 3.85
CA LEU A 255 1.53 -6.93 3.12
C LEU A 255 0.75 -8.18 3.58
N HIS A 256 1.39 -9.34 3.62
CA HIS A 256 0.75 -10.60 4.02
C HIS A 256 0.58 -10.74 5.54
N HIS A 257 1.34 -10.00 6.34
CA HIS A 257 0.97 -9.86 7.76
C HIS A 257 -0.31 -9.03 7.92
N SER A 258 -0.46 -7.97 7.13
CA SER A 258 -1.53 -6.99 7.31
C SER A 258 -2.90 -7.46 6.80
N GLU A 259 -2.96 -8.55 6.03
CA GLU A 259 -4.21 -9.23 5.66
C GLU A 259 -4.96 -9.78 6.89
N PHE A 260 -4.24 -10.05 7.98
CA PHE A 260 -4.78 -10.52 9.28
C PHE A 260 -4.84 -9.41 10.34
N VAL A 261 -4.82 -8.15 9.91
CA VAL A 261 -4.96 -7.00 10.81
C VAL A 261 -6.29 -6.32 10.57
N VAL A 262 -6.47 -5.67 9.41
CA VAL A 262 -7.74 -5.01 9.03
C VAL A 262 -7.82 -4.76 7.52
N GLY A 263 -6.79 -5.12 6.74
CA GLY A 263 -6.63 -4.63 5.36
C GLY A 263 -7.35 -5.49 4.33
N ASP A 264 -8.30 -4.91 3.61
CA ASP A 264 -8.90 -5.50 2.41
C ASP A 264 -8.03 -5.23 1.17
N VAL A 265 -7.56 -3.99 1.00
CA VAL A 265 -6.67 -3.61 -0.10
C VAL A 265 -5.35 -3.12 0.50
N LEU A 266 -4.26 -3.70 0.05
CA LEU A 266 -2.94 -3.51 0.66
C LEU A 266 -1.99 -2.84 -0.32
N SER A 267 -1.43 -1.71 0.11
CA SER A 267 -0.59 -0.86 -0.74
C SER A 267 0.76 -0.64 -0.13
N LEU A 268 1.78 -1.11 -0.85
CA LEU A 268 3.15 -1.04 -0.42
C LEU A 268 3.62 0.41 -0.25
N PHE A 269 4.37 0.68 0.80
CA PHE A 269 5.12 1.92 0.96
C PHE A 269 6.08 2.12 -0.22
N VAL A 270 5.92 3.25 -0.89
CA VAL A 270 6.85 3.72 -1.92
C VAL A 270 7.66 4.87 -1.34
N SER A 271 8.92 4.61 -1.02
CA SER A 271 9.84 5.68 -0.61
C SER A 271 9.86 6.78 -1.67
N PRO A 272 9.75 8.06 -1.30
CA PRO A 272 9.95 9.15 -2.24
C PRO A 272 11.37 9.02 -2.76
N SER A 273 11.50 8.65 -4.04
CA SER A 273 12.78 8.34 -4.68
C SER A 273 13.82 9.42 -4.34
N ARG A 274 14.78 9.09 -3.47
CA ARG A 274 16.05 9.79 -3.46
C ARG A 274 16.85 9.23 -4.64
N PRO A 275 17.47 10.06 -5.50
CA PRO A 275 18.45 9.54 -6.44
C PRO A 275 19.46 8.72 -5.64
N VAL A 276 19.76 7.52 -6.14
CA VAL A 276 20.60 6.48 -5.51
C VAL A 276 22.05 6.93 -5.29
N ASP A 277 22.36 8.20 -5.57
CA ASP A 277 23.74 8.70 -5.73
C ASP A 277 24.35 9.33 -4.47
N LYS A 278 23.71 9.26 -3.30
CA LYS A 278 24.42 9.63 -2.07
C LYS A 278 25.10 8.40 -1.49
N LYS A 279 26.35 8.18 -1.92
CA LYS A 279 27.34 7.48 -1.08
C LYS A 279 27.27 8.14 0.30
N GLU A 280 26.73 7.43 1.28
CA GLU A 280 26.76 7.87 2.68
C GLU A 280 28.23 7.88 3.10
N LYS A 281 28.87 9.04 2.99
CA LYS A 281 30.12 9.29 3.70
C LYS A 281 29.75 9.34 5.17
N THR A 282 30.13 8.32 5.93
CA THR A 282 30.11 8.39 7.39
C THR A 282 31.06 9.50 7.82
N GLU A 283 30.70 10.21 8.90
CA GLU A 283 31.49 11.29 9.51
C GLU A 283 32.90 10.84 9.94
N THR A 284 33.19 9.53 9.90
CA THR A 284 34.45 8.90 10.29
C THR A 284 35.39 8.55 9.12
N GLY A 285 35.08 8.92 7.87
CA GLY A 285 35.99 8.73 6.72
C GLY A 285 36.32 7.28 6.35
N THR A 286 35.67 6.30 6.97
CA THR A 286 35.82 4.88 6.68
C THR A 286 34.74 4.46 5.69
N GLU A 287 35.14 4.17 4.45
CA GLU A 287 34.24 3.58 3.44
C GLU A 287 33.71 2.26 3.99
N LYS A 288 32.43 2.25 4.39
CA LYS A 288 31.75 1.02 4.77
C LYS A 288 31.67 0.16 3.52
N GLN A 289 32.39 -0.96 3.47
CA GLN A 289 32.30 -1.91 2.36
C GLN A 289 30.83 -2.23 2.14
N GLU A 290 30.34 -1.93 0.93
CA GLU A 290 28.97 -2.27 0.59
C GLU A 290 28.80 -3.79 0.65
N PRO A 291 27.65 -4.29 1.17
CA PRO A 291 27.42 -5.72 1.19
C PRO A 291 27.42 -6.30 -0.24
N PRO A 292 27.84 -7.56 -0.42
CA PRO A 292 27.77 -8.23 -1.72
C PRO A 292 26.37 -8.19 -2.32
N ILE A 293 26.26 -8.20 -3.65
CA ILE A 293 25.02 -8.11 -4.41
C ILE A 293 24.01 -9.19 -3.98
N GLU A 294 24.48 -10.38 -3.62
CA GLU A 294 23.65 -11.47 -3.14
C GLU A 294 22.91 -11.17 -1.83
N ASN A 295 23.43 -10.24 -1.03
CA ASN A 295 22.81 -9.79 0.21
C ASN A 295 21.98 -8.50 0.01
N LYS A 296 22.15 -7.81 -1.12
CA LYS A 296 21.38 -6.62 -1.50
C LYS A 296 20.08 -6.99 -2.21
N LEU A 297 20.12 -7.95 -3.13
CA LEU A 297 18.95 -8.42 -3.87
C LEU A 297 18.04 -9.21 -2.94
N LYS A 298 16.74 -8.86 -2.97
CA LYS A 298 15.74 -9.37 -2.04
C LYS A 298 14.52 -9.87 -2.79
N PHE A 299 14.12 -11.10 -2.54
CA PHE A 299 13.00 -11.80 -3.19
C PHE A 299 11.95 -12.20 -2.15
N PHE A 300 10.69 -12.20 -2.56
CA PHE A 300 9.60 -12.70 -1.74
C PHE A 300 9.47 -14.22 -1.86
N SER A 301 9.51 -14.94 -0.73
CA SER A 301 9.26 -16.37 -0.67
C SER A 301 7.81 -16.62 -0.25
N LYS A 302 7.04 -17.29 -1.11
CA LYS A 302 5.64 -17.69 -0.84
C LYS A 302 5.52 -18.66 0.33
N ASN A 303 6.46 -19.60 0.44
CA ASN A 303 6.41 -20.67 1.46
C ASN A 303 6.49 -20.09 2.88
N ASP A 304 7.40 -19.13 3.10
CA ASP A 304 7.65 -18.55 4.41
C ASP A 304 7.08 -17.12 4.56
N LEU A 305 6.36 -16.58 3.57
CA LEU A 305 5.87 -15.19 3.54
C LEU A 305 6.90 -14.12 3.95
N ASN A 306 8.16 -14.32 3.59
CA ASN A 306 9.25 -13.45 3.99
C ASN A 306 10.01 -12.88 2.78
N ILE A 307 10.71 -11.78 3.01
CA ILE A 307 11.61 -11.19 2.03
C ILE A 307 13.03 -11.66 2.35
N ILE A 308 13.57 -12.53 1.50
CA ILE A 308 14.87 -13.17 1.67
C ILE A 308 15.90 -12.63 0.70
N THR A 309 17.16 -12.65 1.10
CA THR A 309 18.27 -12.29 0.22
C THR A 309 18.48 -13.37 -0.85
N LEU A 310 19.08 -12.99 -1.99
CA LEU A 310 19.46 -13.94 -3.03
C LEU A 310 20.37 -15.06 -2.49
N ASN A 311 21.32 -14.72 -1.61
CA ASN A 311 22.18 -15.70 -0.94
C ASN A 311 21.37 -16.78 -0.20
N LYS A 312 20.34 -16.38 0.56
CA LYS A 312 19.47 -17.32 1.27
C LYS A 312 18.60 -18.13 0.31
N LEU A 313 18.06 -17.49 -0.73
CA LEU A 313 17.26 -18.16 -1.77
C LEU A 313 18.07 -19.27 -2.46
N LYS A 314 19.29 -18.97 -2.92
CA LYS A 314 20.20 -19.93 -3.57
C LYS A 314 20.52 -21.14 -2.69
N LYS A 315 20.72 -20.92 -1.39
CA LYS A 315 21.03 -21.99 -0.43
C LYS A 315 19.84 -22.94 -0.22
N ASN A 316 18.64 -22.39 -0.26
CA ASN A 316 17.41 -23.14 0.02
C ASN A 316 16.78 -23.74 -1.25
N ASN A 317 17.03 -23.17 -2.43
CA ASN A 317 16.48 -23.63 -3.70
C ASN A 317 17.57 -23.66 -4.79
N LYS A 318 17.88 -24.86 -5.29
CA LYS A 318 18.82 -25.05 -6.41
C LYS A 318 18.24 -24.55 -7.76
N LEU A 319 16.92 -24.54 -7.91
CA LEU A 319 16.17 -24.12 -9.09
C LEU A 319 15.63 -22.68 -8.95
N TRP A 320 16.30 -21.83 -8.17
CA TRP A 320 15.83 -20.48 -7.87
C TRP A 320 15.69 -19.60 -9.13
N ILE A 321 16.48 -19.84 -10.18
CA ILE A 321 16.37 -19.12 -11.46
C ILE A 321 15.07 -19.48 -12.15
N ASP A 322 14.78 -20.78 -12.25
CA ASP A 322 13.57 -21.29 -12.90
C ASP A 322 12.31 -20.81 -12.17
N GLU A 323 12.32 -20.83 -10.83
CA GLU A 323 11.23 -20.28 -10.00
C GLU A 323 10.98 -18.79 -10.30
N ILE A 324 12.05 -17.99 -10.43
CA ILE A 324 11.92 -16.56 -10.76
C ILE A 324 11.40 -16.38 -12.19
N ILE A 325 11.91 -17.15 -13.14
CA ILE A 325 11.47 -17.10 -14.55
C ILE A 325 9.99 -17.45 -14.67
N GLU A 326 9.56 -18.49 -13.97
CA GLU A 326 8.17 -18.97 -13.95
C GLU A 326 7.24 -17.90 -13.37
N SER A 327 7.55 -17.38 -12.18
CA SER A 327 6.74 -16.35 -11.51
C SER A 327 6.69 -15.02 -12.25
N VAL A 328 7.80 -14.57 -12.83
CA VAL A 328 7.84 -13.38 -13.70
C VAL A 328 7.16 -13.67 -15.05
N GLY A 329 7.09 -14.93 -15.46
CA GLY A 329 6.51 -15.38 -16.72
C GLY A 329 7.36 -15.00 -17.92
N ASN A 330 8.69 -15.00 -17.78
CA ASN A 330 9.60 -14.51 -18.81
C ASN A 330 10.97 -15.20 -18.80
N LYS A 331 11.34 -15.85 -19.91
CA LYS A 331 12.68 -16.44 -20.07
C LYS A 331 13.79 -15.42 -20.38
N SER A 332 13.48 -14.24 -20.90
CA SER A 332 14.52 -13.27 -21.30
C SER A 332 15.34 -12.69 -20.13
N ILE A 333 14.87 -12.86 -18.88
CA ILE A 333 15.63 -12.45 -17.68
C ILE A 333 16.67 -13.48 -17.25
N GLU A 334 16.68 -14.69 -17.82
CA GLU A 334 17.56 -15.78 -17.44
C GLU A 334 19.04 -15.36 -17.46
N ASN A 335 19.48 -14.73 -18.54
CA ASN A 335 20.87 -14.26 -18.67
C ASN A 335 21.24 -13.24 -17.59
N ALA A 336 20.32 -12.35 -17.20
CA ALA A 336 20.57 -11.39 -16.12
C ALA A 336 20.71 -12.11 -14.77
N LEU A 337 19.88 -13.14 -14.53
CA LEU A 337 19.92 -13.94 -13.30
C LEU A 337 21.17 -14.82 -13.22
N LEU A 338 21.58 -15.47 -14.32
CA LEU A 338 22.80 -16.28 -14.36
C LEU A 338 24.06 -15.45 -14.10
N ASN A 339 24.09 -14.22 -14.62
CA ASN A 339 25.23 -13.31 -14.53
C ASN A 339 25.06 -12.25 -13.44
N TYR A 340 24.29 -12.55 -12.38
CA TYR A 340 23.97 -11.56 -11.33
C TYR A 340 25.23 -10.97 -10.65
N ASN A 341 26.34 -11.71 -10.60
CA ASN A 341 27.61 -11.24 -10.02
C ASN A 341 28.17 -10.01 -10.74
N GLU A 342 27.89 -9.83 -12.03
CA GLU A 342 28.34 -8.68 -12.80
C GLU A 342 27.73 -7.36 -12.31
N ALA A 343 26.59 -7.43 -11.60
CA ALA A 343 25.95 -6.26 -11.00
C ALA A 343 26.67 -5.72 -9.75
N GLU A 344 27.72 -6.41 -9.27
CA GLU A 344 28.60 -5.86 -8.23
C GLU A 344 29.31 -4.60 -8.74
N THR A 345 29.73 -4.61 -10.01
CA THR A 345 30.47 -3.50 -10.64
C THR A 345 29.66 -2.73 -11.67
N ASP A 346 28.58 -3.31 -12.22
CA ASP A 346 27.72 -2.68 -13.23
C ASP A 346 26.38 -2.17 -12.64
N LYS A 347 26.22 -0.84 -12.59
CA LYS A 347 25.00 -0.17 -12.10
C LYS A 347 23.76 -0.50 -12.93
N LYS A 348 23.87 -0.60 -14.26
CA LYS A 348 22.72 -0.90 -15.13
C LYS A 348 22.24 -2.33 -14.93
N LYS A 349 23.17 -3.29 -14.83
CA LYS A 349 22.82 -4.69 -14.50
C LYS A 349 22.19 -4.80 -13.12
N ARG A 350 22.69 -4.05 -12.14
CA ARG A 350 22.08 -3.94 -10.81
C ARG A 350 20.65 -3.40 -10.84
N GLU A 351 20.40 -2.37 -11.64
CA GLU A 351 19.06 -1.82 -11.83
C GLU A 351 18.11 -2.85 -12.44
N ILE A 352 18.53 -3.57 -13.49
CA ILE A 352 17.75 -4.64 -14.11
C ILE A 352 17.39 -5.73 -13.08
N LEU A 353 18.35 -6.19 -12.27
CA LEU A 353 18.10 -7.16 -11.21
C LEU A 353 17.12 -6.64 -10.16
N ASN A 354 17.24 -5.38 -9.75
CA ASN A 354 16.27 -4.75 -8.85
C ASN A 354 14.86 -4.71 -9.47
N TYR A 355 14.74 -4.44 -10.77
CA TYR A 355 13.45 -4.48 -11.45
C TYR A 355 12.87 -5.89 -11.49
N ILE A 356 13.69 -6.90 -11.78
CA ILE A 356 13.29 -8.32 -11.72
C ILE A 356 12.75 -8.66 -10.32
N THR A 357 13.47 -8.28 -9.26
CA THR A 357 13.05 -8.59 -7.88
C THR A 357 11.68 -8.00 -7.53
N LYS A 358 11.39 -6.78 -8.02
CA LYS A 358 10.09 -6.11 -7.79
C LYS A 358 8.96 -6.78 -8.55
N VAL A 359 9.17 -7.12 -9.81
CA VAL A 359 8.15 -7.80 -10.64
C VAL A 359 7.86 -9.18 -10.07
N HIS A 360 8.91 -9.93 -9.70
CA HIS A 360 8.80 -11.22 -9.02
C HIS A 360 8.00 -11.10 -7.72
N GLU A 361 8.38 -10.18 -6.84
CA GLU A 361 7.69 -9.96 -5.57
C GLU A 361 6.22 -9.61 -5.76
N PHE A 362 5.91 -8.74 -6.72
CA PHE A 362 4.54 -8.37 -7.03
C PHE A 362 3.71 -9.57 -7.47
N LYS A 363 4.18 -10.31 -8.49
CA LYS A 363 3.49 -11.50 -9.03
C LYS A 363 3.29 -12.56 -7.96
N ASN A 364 4.36 -12.92 -7.24
CA ASN A 364 4.28 -13.95 -6.23
C ASN A 364 3.38 -13.56 -5.06
N SER A 365 3.37 -12.28 -4.67
CA SER A 365 2.48 -11.79 -3.62
C SER A 365 1.02 -11.81 -4.06
N CYS A 366 0.71 -11.41 -5.30
CA CYS A 366 -0.65 -11.51 -5.84
C CYS A 366 -1.18 -12.95 -5.84
N ASP A 367 -0.38 -13.92 -6.28
CA ASP A 367 -0.76 -15.33 -6.25
C ASP A 367 -1.02 -15.82 -4.82
N GLU A 368 -0.22 -15.35 -3.85
CA GLU A 368 -0.41 -15.72 -2.45
C GLU A 368 -1.66 -15.09 -1.84
N PHE A 369 -2.07 -13.88 -2.24
CA PHE A 369 -3.38 -13.34 -1.87
C PHE A 369 -4.53 -14.21 -2.37
N VAL A 370 -4.44 -14.72 -3.61
CA VAL A 370 -5.45 -15.67 -4.13
C VAL A 370 -5.47 -16.96 -3.30
N ASN A 371 -4.31 -17.39 -2.79
CA ASN A 371 -4.23 -18.53 -1.90
C ASN A 371 -4.87 -18.23 -0.54
N SER A 372 -4.48 -17.15 0.14
CA SER A 372 -5.03 -16.78 1.46
C SER A 372 -6.55 -16.55 1.41
N GLN A 373 -7.05 -15.93 0.33
CA GLN A 373 -8.50 -15.80 0.08
C GLN A 373 -9.25 -17.14 0.12
N LYS A 374 -8.67 -18.23 -0.39
CA LYS A 374 -9.31 -19.55 -0.36
C LYS A 374 -9.49 -20.05 1.06
N TYR A 375 -8.43 -19.98 1.87
CA TYR A 375 -8.47 -20.38 3.28
C TYR A 375 -9.45 -19.52 4.08
N ILE A 376 -9.43 -18.19 3.89
CA ILE A 376 -10.37 -17.28 4.56
C ILE A 376 -11.81 -17.63 4.19
N ASN A 377 -12.12 -17.86 2.91
CA ASN A 377 -13.48 -18.25 2.47
C ASN A 377 -13.92 -19.62 2.99
N GLN A 378 -12.99 -20.49 3.36
CA GLN A 378 -13.26 -21.81 3.93
C GLN A 378 -13.34 -21.78 5.46
N GLY A 379 -13.05 -20.63 6.10
CA GLY A 379 -12.94 -20.52 7.55
C GLY A 379 -11.73 -21.29 8.11
N ASP A 380 -10.66 -21.41 7.32
CA ASP A 380 -9.47 -22.20 7.62
C ASP A 380 -8.18 -21.36 7.62
N SER A 381 -8.27 -20.08 8.02
CA SER A 381 -7.08 -19.23 8.14
C SER A 381 -6.05 -19.81 9.10
N LEU A 382 -6.47 -20.69 10.04
CA LEU A 382 -5.59 -21.25 11.06
C LEU A 382 -4.62 -22.24 10.46
N SER A 383 -5.11 -23.13 9.60
CA SER A 383 -4.24 -24.04 8.87
C SER A 383 -3.29 -23.25 7.96
N TYR A 384 -3.77 -22.18 7.32
CA TYR A 384 -2.90 -21.29 6.55
C TYR A 384 -1.78 -20.69 7.41
N ILE A 385 -2.09 -20.13 8.58
CA ILE A 385 -1.07 -19.52 9.45
C ILE A 385 -0.11 -20.54 10.05
N GLN A 386 -0.58 -21.76 10.31
CA GLN A 386 0.28 -22.87 10.75
C GLN A 386 1.20 -23.36 9.64
N GLU A 387 0.71 -23.43 8.40
CA GLU A 387 1.50 -23.74 7.21
C GLU A 387 2.60 -22.68 7.01
N LYS A 388 2.26 -21.40 7.20
CA LYS A 388 3.19 -20.27 7.06
C LYS A 388 3.92 -19.98 8.38
N LYS A 389 4.95 -20.77 8.66
CA LYS A 389 5.77 -20.72 9.90
C LYS A 389 6.06 -19.32 10.45
N THR A 390 6.38 -18.35 9.59
CA THR A 390 6.75 -16.99 10.02
C THR A 390 5.56 -16.18 10.54
N LEU A 391 4.35 -16.40 10.02
CA LEU A 391 3.12 -15.84 10.59
C LEU A 391 2.79 -16.54 11.90
N GLY A 392 2.91 -17.86 11.96
CA GLY A 392 2.75 -18.62 13.22
C GLY A 392 3.66 -18.09 14.34
N ASP A 393 4.94 -17.83 14.03
CA ASP A 393 5.89 -17.22 14.98
C ASP A 393 5.44 -15.81 15.43
N LEU A 394 4.90 -15.02 14.51
CA LEU A 394 4.43 -13.65 14.78
C LEU A 394 3.22 -13.63 15.71
N PHE A 395 2.19 -14.42 15.38
CA PHE A 395 0.95 -14.51 16.14
C PHE A 395 1.15 -15.24 17.48
N SER A 396 2.12 -16.16 17.56
CA SER A 396 2.49 -16.81 18.83
C SER A 396 3.32 -15.90 19.74
N GLN A 397 4.24 -15.08 19.21
CA GLN A 397 5.00 -14.09 19.99
C GLN A 397 4.14 -12.95 20.50
N THR A 398 3.05 -12.61 19.79
CA THR A 398 2.02 -11.72 20.32
C THR A 398 1.20 -12.34 21.45
N SER A 399 1.39 -13.64 21.76
CA SER A 399 0.75 -14.42 22.84
C SER A 399 -0.50 -13.77 23.43
N LEU A 400 -1.50 -13.71 22.54
CA LEU A 400 -2.85 -13.20 22.72
C LEU A 400 -3.70 -13.98 23.74
N LYS A 401 -3.11 -14.97 24.43
CA LYS A 401 -3.77 -15.76 25.49
C LYS A 401 -3.48 -15.29 26.92
N LYS A 402 -2.58 -14.33 27.15
CA LYS A 402 -2.15 -13.95 28.51
C LYS A 402 -2.75 -12.66 29.06
N PHE A 403 -3.70 -12.03 28.38
CA PHE A 403 -4.32 -10.77 28.81
C PHE A 403 -5.86 -10.79 28.81
N PHE A 404 -6.47 -11.95 28.60
CA PHE A 404 -7.90 -12.17 28.84
C PHE A 404 -8.09 -12.98 30.12
#